data_AF-A0A7X9D5S6-F1
#
_entry.id   AF-A0A7X9D5S6-F1
#
_cell.length_a   1.000
_cell.length_b   1.000
_cell.length_c   1.000
_cell.angle_alpha   90.00
_cell.angle_beta   90.00
_cell.angle_gamma   90.00
#
_symmetry.space_group_name_H-M   'P 1'
#
loop_
_entity.id
_entity.type
_entity.pdbx_description
1 polymer ?
#
loop_
_entity_poly.entity_id
_entity_poly.type
_entity_poly.pdbx_seq_one_letter_code
_entity_poly.pdbx_strand_id
1 'polypeptide(L)' 'MKKKSKKKQLSPDIIAQERDELLRRYRKTILFNEREISLIEQYCTKYKISSQSTLFRDIIISHILQQVDDNYPKLF' A
#
# COMPACT_ATOMS: atom_id res chain seq x y z
N MET A 1 -17.78 -22.95 -22.53
CA MET A 1 -16.78 -23.57 -21.63
C MET A 1 -15.57 -22.64 -21.51
N LYS A 2 -15.38 -21.93 -20.38
CA LYS A 2 -14.28 -20.96 -20.23
C LYS A 2 -12.99 -21.69 -19.80
N LYS A 3 -11.94 -21.61 -20.62
CA LYS A 3 -10.62 -22.20 -20.35
C LYS A 3 -10.02 -21.56 -19.09
N LYS A 4 -9.85 -22.33 -18.01
CA LYS A 4 -9.06 -21.92 -16.84
C LYS A 4 -7.59 -21.77 -17.31
N SER A 5 -7.04 -20.57 -17.28
CA SER A 5 -5.62 -20.37 -17.53
C SER A 5 -4.83 -21.12 -16.44
N LYS A 6 -3.95 -22.03 -16.86
CA LYS A 6 -3.06 -22.74 -15.95
C LYS A 6 -2.15 -21.70 -15.30
N LYS A 7 -2.28 -21.45 -13.99
CA LYS A 7 -1.29 -20.69 -13.23
C LYS A 7 0.05 -21.40 -13.41
N LYS A 8 1.00 -20.75 -14.09
CA LYS A 8 2.37 -21.24 -14.24
C LYS A 8 2.95 -21.35 -12.83
N GLN A 9 3.23 -22.57 -12.38
CA GLN A 9 3.84 -22.79 -11.06
C GLN A 9 5.27 -22.27 -11.12
N LEU A 10 5.51 -21.15 -10.45
CA LEU A 10 6.84 -20.54 -10.34
C LEU A 10 7.70 -21.39 -9.41
N SER A 11 9.01 -21.47 -9.66
CA SER A 11 9.92 -22.23 -8.80
C SER A 11 9.91 -21.68 -7.37
N PRO A 12 10.07 -22.54 -6.34
CA PRO A 12 10.03 -22.13 -4.93
C PRO A 12 11.00 -21.00 -4.60
N ASP A 13 12.16 -20.98 -5.24
CA ASP A 13 13.23 -20.01 -5.00
C ASP A 13 12.85 -18.59 -5.45
N ILE A 14 12.19 -18.45 -6.61
CA ILE A 14 11.74 -17.15 -7.12
C ILE A 14 10.62 -16.59 -6.23
N ILE A 15 9.71 -17.46 -5.75
CA ILE A 15 8.65 -17.05 -4.82
C ILE A 15 9.25 -16.55 -3.50
N ALA A 16 10.33 -17.17 -3.02
CA ALA A 16 11.03 -16.73 -1.83
C ALA A 16 11.69 -15.36 -2.03
N GLN A 17 12.31 -15.14 -3.20
CA GLN A 17 12.94 -13.87 -3.55
C GLN A 17 11.92 -12.72 -3.65
N GLU A 18 10.80 -12.92 -4.37
CA GLU A 18 9.73 -11.91 -4.46
C GLU A 18 9.17 -11.53 -3.08
N ARG A 19 9.04 -12.51 -2.18
CA ARG A 19 8.59 -12.25 -0.80
C ARG A 19 9.59 -11.42 -0.03
N ASP A 20 10.88 -11.66 -0.21
CA ASP A 20 11.95 -10.92 0.46
C ASP A 20 12.00 -9.45 0.02
N GLU A 21 11.76 -9.19 -1.27
CA GLU A 21 11.69 -7.83 -1.84
C GLU A 21 10.49 -7.04 -1.30
N LEU A 22 9.38 -7.71 -0.99
CA LEU A 22 8.18 -7.09 -0.43
C LEU A 22 8.28 -6.84 1.09
N LEU A 23 9.39 -7.24 1.74
CA LEU A 23 9.58 -7.02 3.17
C LEU A 23 9.77 -5.54 3.49
N ARG A 24 9.05 -5.09 4.51
CA ARG A 24 9.11 -3.71 5.01
C ARG A 24 10.30 -3.57 5.96
N ARG A 25 11.43 -3.07 5.45
CA ARG A 25 12.69 -2.93 6.21
C ARG A 25 12.88 -1.55 6.86
N TYR A 26 12.30 -0.51 6.29
CA TYR A 26 12.56 0.87 6.71
C TYR A 26 11.48 1.39 7.68
N ARG A 27 11.91 1.84 8.86
CA ARG A 27 11.05 2.50 9.84
C ARG A 27 10.94 3.99 9.55
N LYS A 28 9.74 4.54 9.68
CA LYS A 28 9.45 5.98 9.63
C LYS A 28 8.56 6.36 10.81
N THR A 29 8.75 7.57 11.33
CA THR A 29 7.98 8.14 12.44
C THR A 29 7.36 9.45 11.98
N ILE A 30 6.09 9.66 12.32
CA ILE A 30 5.34 10.88 12.03
C ILE A 30 4.83 11.40 13.37
N LEU A 31 4.94 12.71 13.59
CA LEU A 31 4.41 13.37 14.78
C LEU A 31 3.09 14.04 14.40
N PHE A 32 2.07 13.84 15.23
CA PHE A 32 0.75 14.42 15.09
C PHE A 32 0.42 15.24 16.34
N ASN A 33 -0.41 16.26 16.17
CA ASN A 33 -1.03 16.93 17.32
C ASN A 33 -2.23 16.11 17.85
N GLU A 34 -2.78 16.54 18.99
CA GLU A 34 -3.90 15.87 19.66
C GLU A 34 -5.17 15.80 18.80
N ARG A 35 -5.44 16.84 18.00
CA ARG A 35 -6.63 16.91 17.15
C ARG A 35 -6.52 15.98 15.96
N GLU A 36 -5.34 15.93 15.35
CA GLU A 36 -5.03 15.06 14.22
C GLU A 36 -5.13 13.59 14.61
N ILE A 37 -4.52 13.19 15.74
CA ILE A 37 -4.58 11.79 16.16
C ILE A 37 -6.01 11.38 16.53
N SER A 38 -6.77 12.25 17.20
CA SER A 38 -8.18 11.99 17.52
C SER A 38 -9.03 11.78 16.26
N LEU A 39 -8.82 12.62 15.23
CA LEU A 39 -9.47 12.47 13.93
C LEU A 39 -9.13 11.13 13.27
N ILE A 40 -7.84 10.75 13.28
CA ILE A 40 -7.36 9.49 12.69
C ILE A 40 -7.99 8.29 13.42
N GLU A 41 -8.05 8.32 14.74
CA GLU A 41 -8.63 7.25 15.55
C GLU A 41 -10.13 7.09 15.30
N GLN A 42 -10.86 8.21 15.19
CA GLN A 42 -12.28 8.21 14.82
C GLN A 42 -12.47 7.62 13.42
N TYR A 43 -11.63 8.00 12.46
CA TYR A 43 -11.64 7.43 11.11
C TYR A 43 -11.40 5.92 11.14
N CYS A 44 -10.37 5.46 11.85
CA CYS A 44 -10.06 4.03 11.97
C CYS A 44 -11.20 3.24 12.59
N THR A 45 -11.85 3.80 13.61
CA THR A 45 -13.01 3.19 14.28
C THR A 45 -14.20 3.09 13.34
N LYS A 46 -14.52 4.17 12.61
CA LYS A 46 -15.64 4.24 11.67
C LYS A 46 -15.53 3.20 10.55
N TYR A 47 -14.32 3.01 10.00
CA TYR A 47 -14.08 2.10 8.87
C TYR A 47 -13.50 0.74 9.29
N LYS A 48 -13.46 0.44 10.60
CA LYS A 48 -12.96 -0.83 11.16
C LYS A 48 -11.54 -1.19 10.68
N ILE A 49 -10.68 -0.19 10.60
CA ILE A 49 -9.30 -0.36 10.18
C ILE A 49 -8.49 -0.90 11.36
N SER A 50 -7.84 -2.03 11.17
CA SER A 50 -7.07 -2.72 12.22
C SER A 50 -5.72 -2.08 12.51
N SER A 51 -5.15 -1.32 11.56
CA SER A 51 -3.80 -0.78 11.68
C SER A 51 -3.67 0.60 11.02
N GLN A 52 -3.35 1.61 11.82
CA GLN A 52 -3.04 2.96 11.34
C GLN A 52 -1.87 2.95 10.35
N SER A 53 -0.84 2.15 10.61
CA SER A 53 0.32 2.00 9.70
C SER A 53 -0.06 1.48 8.31
N THR A 54 -1.11 0.69 8.20
CA THR A 54 -1.62 0.22 6.91
C THR A 54 -2.39 1.33 6.21
N LEU A 55 -3.27 2.03 6.94
CA LEU A 55 -4.00 3.19 6.43
C LEU A 55 -3.06 4.27 5.88
N PHE A 56 -2.08 4.70 6.67
CA PHE A 56 -1.16 5.76 6.25
C PHE A 56 -0.38 5.37 5.01
N ARG A 57 0.10 4.13 4.95
CA ARG A 57 0.85 3.64 3.78
C ARG A 57 -0.01 3.65 2.53
N ASP A 58 -1.24 3.18 2.64
CA ASP A 58 -2.17 3.12 1.52
C ASP A 58 -2.49 4.51 0.98
N ILE A 59 -2.80 5.46 1.88
CA ILE A 59 -3.06 6.85 1.51
C ILE A 59 -1.82 7.50 0.86
N ILE A 60 -0.65 7.37 1.48
CA ILE A 60 0.59 7.99 0.98
C ILE A 60 0.94 7.47 -0.41
N ILE A 61 0.95 6.14 -0.59
CA ILE A 61 1.30 5.54 -1.88
C ILE A 61 0.24 5.84 -2.94
N SER A 62 -1.04 5.75 -2.59
CA SER A 62 -2.13 6.10 -3.52
C SER A 62 -2.03 7.54 -3.99
N HIS A 63 -1.75 8.48 -3.07
CA HIS A 63 -1.60 9.89 -3.41
C HIS A 63 -0.38 10.14 -4.31
N ILE A 64 0.77 9.53 -3.99
CA ILE A 64 1.98 9.64 -4.82
C ILE A 64 1.73 9.09 -6.22
N LEU A 65 1.12 7.90 -6.34
CA LEU A 65 0.82 7.29 -7.63
C LEU A 65 -0.12 8.15 -8.47
N GLN A 66 -1.19 8.68 -7.86
CA GLN A 66 -2.10 9.62 -8.53
C GLN A 66 -1.37 10.85 -9.05
N GLN A 67 -0.51 11.46 -8.24
CA GLN A 67 0.27 12.63 -8.66
C GLN A 67 1.24 12.30 -9.80
N VAL A 68 1.82 11.10 -9.81
CA VAL A 68 2.71 10.66 -10.89
C VAL A 68 1.91 10.46 -12.18
N ASP A 69 0.74 9.84 -12.10
CA ASP A 69 -0.14 9.62 -13.25
C ASP A 69 -0.65 10.96 -13.84
N ASP A 70 -1.02 11.90 -12.98
CA ASP A 70 -1.54 13.21 -13.37
C ASP A 70 -0.46 14.09 -14.02
N ASN A 71 0.79 13.98 -13.57
CA ASN A 71 1.92 14.78 -14.05
C ASN A 71 2.79 14.06 -15.08
N TYR A 72 2.43 12.84 -15.48
CA TYR A 72 3.18 12.14 -16.52
C TYR A 72 3.09 12.96 -17.81
N PRO A 73 4.22 13.36 -18.43
CA PRO A 73 4.19 14.15 -19.65
C PRO A 73 3.43 13.36 -20.71
N LYS A 74 2.24 13.84 -21.06
CA LYS A 74 1.46 13.23 -22.14
C LYS A 74 2.29 13.39 -23.40
N LEU A 75 2.61 12.26 -24.03
CA LEU A 75 3.24 12.21 -25.34
C LEU A 75 2.26 12.81 -26.35
N PHE A 76 2.30 14.14 -26.49
CA PHE A 76 1.43 14.98 -27.31
C PHE A 76 -0.01 15.10 -26.81
#